data_AF-A0A7Z9MGU5-F1
#
_entry.id   AF-A0A7Z9MGU5-F1
#
_cell.length_a   1.000
_cell.length_b   1.000
_cell.length_c   1.000
_cell.angle_alpha   90.00
_cell.angle_beta   90.00
_cell.angle_gamma   90.00
#
_symmetry.space_group_name_H-M   'P 1'
#
loop_
_entity.id
_entity.type
_entity.pdbx_description
1 polymer ?
#
loop_
_entity_poly.entity_id
_entity_poly.type
_entity_poly.pdbx_seq_one_letter_code
_entity_poly.pdbx_strand_id
1 'polypeptide(L)'
;MPDPTRPDSRELLTPDGTSYPAPRPALYPSLEASYITANKERKLPNERTLAAGAGITITDSGAGGNITVSSTVATAQGPTGSLQLQSGAGALAGSANLLFLTSSNTLAVTGTLGLQGSLSASSNMSASYYYGDGRYLTGVTSSATVSGDGPIGALQFKEDPSGEISGSAGLMFLTASNTLQVVGAITSTGDITASANMSASAFFGDGSNLTGITTAPAGANTQIQFNNAGVFDASADLVFDGDALTIAGDITASAAVSASSFHGDGSDLTGITTSAAGANTQIQFNSSDDFAGSSNLTFDGTTVAITGDLSASINVSASSFYGDGSSLTGITTSPAGANTQIQFNNAGEFDASADLVFDGDGSNLTGVTASAVNVADGPIGSLQFRVDTPVSGEISGSSNVLYNSANNSLTVDAGLIHNRTTVVTTYTASAANYLLGVTGVPTEIL
;
A
#
# COMPACT_ATOMS: atom_id res chain seq x y z
N MET A 1 -110.27 -78.30 126.75
CA MET A 1 -110.02 -79.49 127.59
C MET A 1 -108.51 -79.57 127.86
N PRO A 2 -108.07 -80.01 129.05
CA PRO A 2 -106.67 -79.99 129.51
C PRO A 2 -105.89 -81.22 128.96
N ASP A 3 -104.62 -81.56 129.26
CA ASP A 3 -103.71 -81.21 130.38
C ASP A 3 -102.19 -81.41 129.99
N PRO A 4 -101.14 -81.57 130.86
CA PRO A 4 -99.98 -80.65 130.92
C PRO A 4 -98.58 -81.32 130.61
N THR A 5 -97.42 -80.62 130.56
CA THR A 5 -96.61 -80.23 131.75
C THR A 5 -95.37 -79.35 131.42
N ARG A 6 -95.06 -78.40 132.33
CA ARG A 6 -93.83 -77.59 132.51
C ARG A 6 -93.60 -77.42 134.03
N PRO A 7 -92.35 -77.25 134.51
CA PRO A 7 -91.98 -76.13 135.41
C PRO A 7 -90.85 -75.30 134.75
N ASP A 8 -90.61 -74.00 134.91
CA ASP A 8 -91.00 -72.86 135.77
C ASP A 8 -90.15 -72.47 137.01
N SER A 9 -89.36 -71.40 136.84
CA SER A 9 -88.35 -70.68 137.67
C SER A 9 -88.31 -70.86 139.20
N ARG A 10 -87.13 -70.72 139.85
CA ARG A 10 -87.05 -70.49 141.31
C ARG A 10 -86.47 -69.11 141.61
N GLU A 11 -87.36 -68.12 141.70
CA GLU A 11 -87.09 -66.90 142.47
C GLU A 11 -86.83 -67.24 143.95
N LEU A 12 -86.16 -66.33 144.65
CA LEU A 12 -86.02 -66.30 146.11
C LEU A 12 -86.52 -64.90 146.53
N LEU A 13 -87.42 -64.69 147.51
CA LEU A 13 -87.88 -65.54 148.60
C LEU A 13 -89.34 -65.22 149.03
N THR A 14 -90.24 -66.21 148.96
CA THR A 14 -91.15 -66.65 150.03
C THR A 14 -91.41 -68.16 149.82
N PRO A 15 -91.84 -68.95 150.82
CA PRO A 15 -91.30 -70.33 150.93
C PRO A 15 -92.06 -71.48 150.21
N ASP A 16 -91.73 -71.83 148.94
CA ASP A 16 -91.77 -73.24 148.40
C ASP A 16 -90.93 -73.62 147.12
N GLY A 17 -91.23 -73.23 145.84
CA GLY A 17 -90.45 -73.27 144.54
C GLY A 17 -90.51 -74.52 143.56
N THR A 18 -90.18 -74.48 142.22
CA THR A 18 -88.82 -74.62 141.55
C THR A 18 -88.72 -74.61 139.96
N SER A 19 -87.72 -73.89 139.39
CA SER A 19 -86.90 -74.11 138.12
C SER A 19 -87.43 -73.94 136.65
N TYR A 20 -86.80 -73.07 135.82
CA TYR A 20 -87.13 -72.54 134.43
C TYR A 20 -87.07 -73.52 133.21
N PRO A 21 -87.64 -73.13 132.02
CA PRO A 21 -87.18 -73.58 130.67
C PRO A 21 -86.89 -72.45 129.63
N ALA A 22 -86.32 -72.81 128.46
CA ALA A 22 -85.47 -71.98 127.57
C ALA A 22 -86.10 -71.35 126.28
N PRO A 23 -85.38 -70.49 125.48
CA PRO A 23 -85.95 -69.67 124.38
C PRO A 23 -85.36 -69.83 122.94
N ARG A 24 -86.19 -69.70 121.87
CA ARG A 24 -85.94 -69.15 120.48
C ARG A 24 -87.07 -69.54 119.47
N PRO A 25 -87.19 -69.01 118.21
CA PRO A 25 -86.36 -68.03 117.46
C PRO A 25 -87.08 -66.86 116.69
N ALA A 26 -86.32 -65.76 116.48
CA ALA A 26 -86.29 -64.74 115.39
C ALA A 26 -87.54 -64.28 114.59
N LEU A 27 -87.69 -62.95 114.46
CA LEU A 27 -88.54 -62.27 113.46
C LEU A 27 -88.00 -62.41 112.02
N TYR A 28 -88.92 -62.43 111.04
CA TYR A 28 -88.61 -62.27 109.62
C TYR A 28 -88.28 -60.81 109.24
N PRO A 29 -87.47 -60.56 108.20
CA PRO A 29 -87.22 -59.20 107.69
C PRO A 29 -88.49 -58.57 107.07
N SER A 30 -88.53 -57.24 107.02
CA SER A 30 -89.67 -56.47 106.51
C SER A 30 -89.95 -56.76 105.03
N LEU A 31 -91.23 -56.93 104.67
CA LEU A 31 -91.67 -57.11 103.29
C LEU A 31 -91.45 -55.87 102.41
N GLU A 32 -91.35 -54.67 103.00
CA GLU A 32 -91.16 -53.42 102.25
C GLU A 32 -89.69 -53.17 101.86
N ALA A 33 -88.75 -53.89 102.48
CA ALA A 33 -87.33 -53.71 102.20
C ALA A 33 -86.95 -54.35 100.85
N SER A 34 -86.51 -53.52 99.90
CA SER A 34 -85.90 -53.97 98.65
C SER A 34 -84.39 -54.12 98.83
N TYR A 35 -83.84 -55.26 98.41
CA TYR A 35 -82.41 -55.56 98.53
C TYR A 35 -81.80 -55.71 97.14
N ILE A 36 -80.56 -55.26 96.96
CA ILE A 36 -79.73 -55.69 95.82
C ILE A 36 -78.74 -56.71 96.37
N THR A 37 -78.76 -57.91 95.83
CA THR A 37 -77.94 -59.04 96.29
C THR A 37 -76.96 -59.46 95.19
N ALA A 38 -75.74 -59.85 95.59
CA ALA A 38 -74.76 -60.42 94.67
C ALA A 38 -75.16 -61.85 94.24
N ASN A 39 -75.78 -62.59 95.17
CA ASN A 39 -76.28 -63.94 94.99
C ASN A 39 -77.69 -64.05 95.59
N LYS A 40 -78.53 -64.89 94.97
CA LYS A 40 -79.96 -65.00 95.30
C LYS A 40 -80.21 -65.70 96.65
N GLU A 41 -80.78 -65.00 97.63
CA GLU A 41 -81.09 -65.49 98.98
C GLU A 41 -82.61 -65.70 99.18
N ARG A 42 -83.00 -66.97 99.39
CA ARG A 42 -84.40 -67.43 99.47
C ARG A 42 -85.24 -66.78 100.57
N LYS A 43 -84.63 -66.11 101.56
CA LYS A 43 -85.30 -65.43 102.67
C LYS A 43 -85.62 -63.94 102.43
N LEU A 44 -85.19 -63.35 101.32
CA LEU A 44 -85.43 -61.94 100.99
C LEU A 44 -86.46 -61.82 99.85
N PRO A 45 -87.76 -61.58 100.14
CA PRO A 45 -88.82 -61.70 99.14
C PRO A 45 -88.74 -60.68 97.99
N ASN A 46 -88.07 -59.54 98.20
CA ASN A 46 -87.93 -58.44 97.24
C ASN A 46 -86.46 -58.16 96.87
N GLU A 47 -85.63 -59.20 96.76
CA GLU A 47 -84.26 -59.04 96.26
C GLU A 47 -84.19 -58.88 94.73
N ARG A 48 -83.17 -58.15 94.27
CA ARG A 48 -82.77 -58.06 92.86
C ARG A 48 -81.31 -58.47 92.75
N THR A 49 -81.03 -59.49 91.93
CA THR A 49 -79.66 -59.92 91.64
C THR A 49 -78.95 -58.89 90.77
N LEU A 50 -77.77 -58.44 91.19
CA LEU A 50 -76.95 -57.53 90.41
C LEU A 50 -76.34 -58.28 89.19
N ALA A 51 -76.71 -57.89 87.98
CA ALA A 51 -76.23 -58.50 86.74
C ALA A 51 -75.36 -57.52 85.93
N ALA A 52 -74.29 -58.02 85.33
CA ALA A 52 -73.39 -57.22 84.51
C ALA A 52 -73.95 -57.03 83.09
N GLY A 53 -73.96 -55.78 82.60
CA GLY A 53 -74.25 -55.47 81.19
C GLY A 53 -73.05 -55.71 80.26
N ALA A 54 -73.25 -55.59 78.95
CA ALA A 54 -72.16 -55.70 77.99
C ALA A 54 -71.05 -54.67 78.29
N GLY A 55 -69.80 -55.13 78.33
CA GLY A 55 -68.64 -54.30 78.71
C GLY A 55 -68.46 -54.09 80.21
N ILE A 56 -69.31 -54.66 81.07
CA ILE A 56 -69.12 -54.70 82.53
C ILE A 56 -68.84 -56.15 82.96
N THR A 57 -67.95 -56.34 83.92
CA THR A 57 -67.73 -57.61 84.63
C THR A 57 -67.88 -57.37 86.12
N ILE A 58 -68.64 -58.22 86.81
CA ILE A 58 -68.87 -58.13 88.25
C ILE A 58 -68.33 -59.42 88.88
N THR A 59 -67.38 -59.28 89.80
CA THR A 59 -66.75 -60.41 90.50
C THR A 59 -67.02 -60.28 92.00
N ASP A 60 -67.79 -61.22 92.54
CA ASP A 60 -67.97 -61.39 93.99
C ASP A 60 -66.82 -62.26 94.53
N SER A 61 -66.05 -61.74 95.48
CA SER A 61 -64.92 -62.46 96.10
C SER A 61 -65.34 -63.38 97.26
N GLY A 62 -66.64 -63.48 97.54
CA GLY A 62 -67.19 -64.29 98.62
C GLY A 62 -67.23 -63.56 99.96
N ALA A 63 -67.67 -64.28 101.01
CA ALA A 63 -67.98 -63.69 102.31
C ALA A 63 -66.79 -62.96 102.95
N GLY A 64 -66.97 -61.65 103.22
CA GLY A 64 -65.94 -60.78 103.78
C GLY A 64 -64.99 -60.16 102.75
N GLY A 65 -65.08 -60.55 101.47
CA GLY A 65 -64.35 -59.94 100.35
C GLY A 65 -65.15 -58.84 99.64
N ASN A 66 -64.48 -58.14 98.72
CA ASN A 66 -65.11 -57.09 97.92
C ASN A 66 -65.87 -57.67 96.72
N ILE A 67 -67.01 -57.06 96.39
CA ILE A 67 -67.62 -57.15 95.07
C ILE A 67 -66.93 -56.10 94.18
N THR A 68 -66.25 -56.54 93.13
CA THR A 68 -65.54 -55.65 92.20
C THR A 68 -66.37 -55.47 90.93
N VAL A 69 -66.64 -54.22 90.55
CA VAL A 69 -67.27 -53.87 89.28
C VAL A 69 -66.19 -53.30 88.36
N SER A 70 -65.83 -54.05 87.32
CA SER A 70 -64.87 -53.64 86.30
C SER A 70 -65.61 -53.26 85.03
N SER A 71 -65.22 -52.16 84.39
CA SER A 71 -65.62 -51.85 83.02
C SER A 71 -64.49 -52.21 82.07
N THR A 72 -64.79 -53.04 81.07
CA THR A 72 -63.91 -53.27 79.92
C THR A 72 -64.02 -52.05 79.01
N VAL A 73 -63.32 -50.97 79.39
CA VAL A 73 -63.09 -49.84 78.50
C VAL A 73 -62.51 -50.39 77.20
N ALA A 74 -63.03 -49.94 76.04
CA ALA A 74 -62.51 -50.35 74.75
C ALA A 74 -61.02 -49.96 74.66
N THR A 75 -60.14 -50.93 74.87
CA THR A 75 -58.69 -50.71 74.84
C THR A 75 -58.29 -50.36 73.43
N ALA A 76 -57.54 -49.27 73.27
CA ALA A 76 -56.92 -48.93 71.99
C ALA A 76 -56.09 -50.13 71.50
N GLN A 77 -56.36 -50.60 70.28
CA GLN A 77 -55.72 -51.78 69.72
C GLN A 77 -54.50 -51.35 68.90
N GLY A 78 -53.36 -52.03 69.05
CA GLY A 78 -52.15 -51.78 68.26
C GLY A 78 -50.98 -51.18 69.06
N PRO A 79 -49.87 -50.83 68.39
CA PRO A 79 -48.66 -50.33 69.06
C PRO A 79 -48.88 -49.02 69.82
N THR A 80 -48.10 -48.80 70.89
CA THR A 80 -48.09 -47.53 71.63
C THR A 80 -47.82 -46.35 70.68
N GLY A 81 -48.69 -45.34 70.71
CA GLY A 81 -48.62 -44.18 69.81
C GLY A 81 -49.27 -44.39 68.44
N SER A 82 -49.77 -45.59 68.09
CA SER A 82 -50.50 -45.79 66.83
C SER A 82 -51.80 -44.98 66.79
N LEU A 83 -52.04 -44.30 65.67
CA LEU A 83 -53.30 -43.60 65.46
C LEU A 83 -54.44 -44.62 65.29
N GLN A 84 -55.46 -44.51 66.13
CA GLN A 84 -56.64 -45.36 66.10
C GLN A 84 -57.56 -44.96 64.94
N LEU A 85 -57.82 -45.89 64.02
CA LEU A 85 -58.77 -45.75 62.94
C LEU A 85 -60.01 -46.59 63.27
N GLN A 86 -61.21 -46.08 62.96
CA GLN A 86 -62.44 -46.83 63.19
C GLN A 86 -62.57 -47.95 62.14
N SER A 87 -62.51 -49.21 62.56
CA SER A 87 -62.57 -50.39 61.69
C SER A 87 -64.00 -50.91 61.45
N GLY A 88 -65.00 -50.06 61.69
CA GLY A 88 -66.42 -50.39 61.63
C GLY A 88 -67.02 -50.84 62.97
N ALA A 89 -68.35 -50.83 63.08
CA ALA A 89 -69.12 -51.31 64.25
C ALA A 89 -68.65 -50.83 65.63
N GLY A 90 -68.09 -49.62 65.73
CA GLY A 90 -67.56 -49.07 66.99
C GLY A 90 -66.20 -49.61 67.42
N ALA A 91 -65.59 -50.52 66.65
CA ALA A 91 -64.24 -51.00 66.89
C ALA A 91 -63.19 -49.97 66.45
N LEU A 92 -62.09 -49.90 67.21
CA LEU A 92 -60.90 -49.12 66.90
C LEU A 92 -59.74 -50.07 66.58
N ALA A 93 -58.97 -49.74 65.56
CA ALA A 93 -57.76 -50.45 65.17
C ALA A 93 -56.63 -49.45 64.90
N GLY A 94 -55.52 -49.59 65.61
CA GLY A 94 -54.30 -48.81 65.39
C GLY A 94 -53.57 -49.23 64.13
N SER A 95 -53.06 -48.25 63.38
CA SER A 95 -52.17 -48.52 62.26
C SER A 95 -50.75 -48.84 62.76
N ALA A 96 -50.17 -49.95 62.30
CA ALA A 96 -48.75 -50.24 62.53
C ALA A 96 -47.80 -49.30 61.75
N ASN A 97 -48.31 -48.59 60.74
CA ASN A 97 -47.53 -47.72 59.88
C ASN A 97 -47.78 -46.22 60.10
N LEU A 98 -48.81 -45.82 60.86
CA LEU A 98 -49.08 -44.42 61.25
C LEU A 98 -48.95 -44.31 62.78
N LEU A 99 -47.76 -43.92 63.24
CA LEU A 99 -47.45 -43.76 64.67
C LEU A 99 -47.22 -42.29 64.98
N PHE A 100 -47.91 -41.78 66.00
CA PHE A 100 -47.57 -40.51 66.63
C PHE A 100 -46.48 -40.73 67.69
N LEU A 101 -45.28 -40.25 67.40
CA LEU A 101 -44.12 -40.33 68.29
C LEU A 101 -44.17 -39.14 69.26
N THR A 102 -44.60 -39.39 70.49
CA THR A 102 -44.67 -38.38 71.57
C THR A 102 -43.30 -37.81 71.95
N SER A 103 -42.21 -38.53 71.68
CA SER A 103 -40.83 -38.07 71.91
C SER A 103 -40.40 -36.92 70.98
N SER A 104 -40.99 -36.85 69.78
CA SER A 104 -40.67 -35.84 68.75
C SER A 104 -41.88 -34.98 68.35
N ASN A 105 -43.07 -35.27 68.87
CA ASN A 105 -44.35 -34.70 68.45
C ASN A 105 -44.61 -34.84 66.93
N THR A 106 -44.11 -35.90 66.31
CA THR A 106 -44.25 -36.15 64.87
C THR A 106 -45.17 -37.33 64.58
N LEU A 107 -45.92 -37.26 63.47
CA LEU A 107 -46.55 -38.42 62.86
C LEU A 107 -45.54 -39.09 61.93
N ALA A 108 -45.05 -40.27 62.31
CA ALA A 108 -44.23 -41.10 61.44
C ALA A 108 -45.11 -41.97 60.53
N VAL A 109 -44.73 -42.01 59.25
CA VAL A 109 -45.22 -43.00 58.30
C VAL A 109 -44.05 -43.92 57.95
N THR A 110 -44.11 -45.19 58.34
CA THR A 110 -43.02 -46.18 58.12
C THR A 110 -43.09 -46.89 56.77
N GLY A 111 -44.12 -46.59 55.96
CA GLY A 111 -44.29 -47.05 54.59
C GLY A 111 -44.58 -45.90 53.62
N THR A 112 -45.14 -46.21 52.45
CA THR A 112 -45.43 -45.19 51.43
C THR A 112 -46.67 -44.36 51.79
N LEU A 113 -46.55 -43.03 51.76
CA LEU A 113 -47.68 -42.11 51.83
C LEU A 113 -48.09 -41.69 50.40
N GLY A 114 -49.16 -42.29 49.87
CA GLY A 114 -49.75 -41.89 48.59
C GLY A 114 -50.66 -40.67 48.75
N LEU A 115 -50.35 -39.57 48.06
CA LEU A 115 -51.16 -38.35 48.05
C LEU A 115 -51.76 -38.13 46.65
N GLN A 116 -53.08 -37.95 46.56
CA GLN A 116 -53.76 -37.64 45.29
C GLN A 116 -53.79 -36.12 44.97
N GLY A 117 -53.01 -35.32 45.70
CA GLY A 117 -52.95 -33.87 45.54
C GLY A 117 -51.67 -33.33 46.18
N SER A 118 -51.54 -32.00 46.26
CA SER A 118 -50.33 -31.34 46.75
C SER A 118 -50.08 -31.58 48.24
N LEU A 119 -48.82 -31.89 48.59
CA LEU A 119 -48.32 -31.73 49.95
C LEU A 119 -48.03 -30.25 50.22
N SER A 120 -48.67 -29.68 51.25
CA SER A 120 -48.35 -28.33 51.73
C SER A 120 -47.55 -28.45 53.02
N ALA A 121 -46.31 -27.95 53.00
CA ALA A 121 -45.45 -27.83 54.17
C ALA A 121 -45.18 -26.34 54.44
N SER A 122 -45.41 -25.89 55.67
CA SER A 122 -45.24 -24.49 56.09
C SER A 122 -43.79 -24.11 56.44
N SER A 123 -42.85 -25.03 56.20
CA SER A 123 -41.42 -24.90 56.49
C SER A 123 -40.66 -25.85 55.55
N ASN A 124 -39.65 -26.56 56.03
CA ASN A 124 -38.78 -27.40 55.21
C ASN A 124 -39.44 -28.74 54.85
N MET A 125 -39.29 -29.16 53.59
CA MET A 125 -39.41 -30.56 53.18
C MET A 125 -38.01 -31.15 53.02
N SER A 126 -37.77 -32.33 53.58
CA SER A 126 -36.51 -33.06 53.42
C SER A 126 -36.81 -34.43 52.81
N ALA A 127 -36.07 -34.79 51.77
CA ALA A 127 -36.16 -36.09 51.10
C ALA A 127 -34.77 -36.47 50.58
N SER A 128 -34.41 -37.76 50.66
CA SER A 128 -33.17 -38.25 50.06
C SER A 128 -33.18 -38.19 48.53
N TYR A 129 -34.38 -38.30 47.93
CA TYR A 129 -34.61 -38.21 46.49
C TYR A 129 -35.94 -37.51 46.22
N TYR A 130 -35.97 -36.60 45.25
CA TYR A 130 -37.19 -36.04 44.69
C TYR A 130 -37.38 -36.57 43.27
N TYR A 131 -38.47 -37.29 43.01
CA TYR A 131 -38.79 -37.81 41.69
C TYR A 131 -39.89 -36.95 41.05
N GLY A 132 -39.57 -36.28 39.94
CA GLY A 132 -40.49 -35.42 39.20
C GLY A 132 -39.77 -34.66 38.08
N ASP A 133 -40.50 -33.88 37.29
CA ASP A 133 -39.94 -33.07 36.18
C ASP A 133 -39.24 -31.79 36.66
N GLY A 134 -39.26 -31.51 37.97
CA GLY A 134 -38.68 -30.32 38.60
C GLY A 134 -39.34 -28.99 38.20
N ARG A 135 -40.33 -28.99 37.30
CA ARG A 135 -40.77 -27.80 36.55
C ARG A 135 -41.51 -26.75 37.38
N TYR A 136 -41.89 -27.12 38.60
CA TYR A 136 -42.55 -26.28 39.60
C TYR A 136 -41.74 -26.09 40.89
N LEU A 137 -40.47 -26.53 40.92
CA LEU A 137 -39.55 -26.23 42.02
C LEU A 137 -39.04 -24.78 41.89
N THR A 138 -39.88 -23.84 42.33
CA THR A 138 -39.55 -22.42 42.40
C THR A 138 -38.94 -22.06 43.75
N GLY A 139 -38.16 -20.97 43.82
CA GLY A 139 -37.54 -20.55 45.08
C GLY A 139 -36.43 -21.47 45.60
N VAL A 140 -35.94 -22.40 44.77
CA VAL A 140 -34.69 -23.15 45.02
C VAL A 140 -33.51 -22.19 44.90
N THR A 141 -33.29 -21.39 45.94
CA THR A 141 -32.05 -20.65 46.11
C THR A 141 -30.95 -21.66 46.46
N SER A 142 -29.94 -21.79 45.61
CA SER A 142 -28.82 -22.73 45.79
C SER A 142 -27.88 -22.27 46.91
N SER A 143 -28.37 -22.33 48.16
CA SER A 143 -27.55 -22.19 49.37
C SER A 143 -26.79 -23.49 49.68
N ALA A 144 -27.30 -24.62 49.19
CA ALA A 144 -26.50 -25.80 48.95
C ALA A 144 -26.06 -25.79 47.48
N THR A 145 -24.78 -26.08 47.26
CA THR A 145 -24.14 -26.22 45.96
C THR A 145 -24.98 -27.12 45.04
N VAL A 146 -25.56 -26.53 43.99
CA VAL A 146 -25.42 -27.19 42.69
C VAL A 146 -23.94 -27.04 42.38
N SER A 147 -23.13 -28.02 42.78
CA SER A 147 -21.81 -28.20 42.20
C SER A 147 -22.06 -28.63 40.76
N GLY A 148 -22.39 -27.65 39.90
CA GLY A 148 -22.13 -27.85 38.49
C GLY A 148 -20.63 -28.04 38.39
N ASP A 149 -20.20 -29.13 37.75
CA ASP A 149 -18.80 -29.55 37.81
C ASP A 149 -17.87 -28.45 37.29
N GLY A 150 -16.61 -28.44 37.74
CA GLY A 150 -15.61 -27.45 37.34
C GLY A 150 -15.48 -26.20 38.23
N PRO A 151 -14.68 -25.22 37.78
CA PRO A 151 -14.20 -24.13 38.64
C PRO A 151 -15.21 -22.98 38.84
N ILE A 152 -15.02 -22.21 39.91
CA ILE A 152 -15.83 -21.01 40.21
C ILE A 152 -15.74 -20.01 39.04
N GLY A 153 -16.91 -19.61 38.53
CA GLY A 153 -17.01 -18.69 37.39
C GLY A 153 -17.05 -19.38 36.03
N ALA A 154 -16.87 -20.71 35.94
CA ALA A 154 -17.07 -21.44 34.69
C ALA A 154 -18.47 -21.22 34.11
N LEU A 155 -18.57 -21.05 32.79
CA LEU A 155 -19.87 -21.10 32.11
C LEU A 155 -20.39 -22.54 32.19
N GLN A 156 -21.61 -22.69 32.71
CA GLN A 156 -22.28 -23.97 32.87
C GLN A 156 -23.08 -24.36 31.61
N PHE A 157 -22.99 -25.63 31.23
CA PHE A 157 -23.74 -26.26 30.14
C PHE A 157 -24.10 -27.69 30.54
N LYS A 158 -24.96 -28.34 29.74
CA LYS A 158 -25.23 -29.78 29.86
C LYS A 158 -24.23 -30.50 28.99
N GLU A 159 -23.35 -31.29 29.60
CA GLU A 159 -22.38 -32.10 28.84
C GLU A 159 -23.02 -33.36 28.27
N ASP A 160 -24.10 -33.86 28.86
CA ASP A 160 -24.69 -35.13 28.46
C ASP A 160 -26.25 -35.14 28.48
N PRO A 161 -26.87 -36.22 27.95
CA PRO A 161 -28.32 -36.42 28.03
C PRO A 161 -28.84 -36.87 29.40
N SER A 162 -27.98 -37.24 30.37
CA SER A 162 -28.43 -37.63 31.73
C SER A 162 -28.87 -36.43 32.56
N GLY A 163 -28.46 -35.22 32.15
CA GLY A 163 -28.96 -33.95 32.67
C GLY A 163 -28.04 -33.29 33.69
N GLU A 164 -26.82 -33.82 33.85
CA GLU A 164 -25.78 -33.20 34.67
C GLU A 164 -25.37 -31.84 34.09
N ILE A 165 -25.12 -30.88 34.98
CA ILE A 165 -24.64 -29.55 34.64
C ILE A 165 -23.15 -29.53 34.93
N SER A 166 -22.34 -29.25 33.92
CA SER A 166 -20.88 -29.19 33.99
C SER A 166 -20.39 -27.83 33.50
N GLY A 167 -19.19 -27.43 33.91
CA GLY A 167 -18.63 -26.11 33.71
C GLY A 167 -17.26 -26.16 33.03
N SER A 168 -17.07 -25.32 32.02
CA SER A 168 -15.82 -25.31 31.27
C SER A 168 -14.66 -24.75 32.10
N ALA A 169 -13.60 -25.53 32.25
CA ALA A 169 -12.31 -25.04 32.74
C ALA A 169 -11.65 -24.01 31.81
N GLY A 170 -12.10 -23.92 30.54
CA GLY A 170 -11.56 -23.01 29.53
C GLY A 170 -12.42 -21.78 29.26
N LEU A 171 -13.65 -21.70 29.75
CA LEU A 171 -14.57 -20.57 29.52
C LEU A 171 -15.12 -20.07 30.85
N MET A 172 -14.45 -19.06 31.42
CA MET A 172 -14.68 -18.58 32.79
C MET A 172 -15.04 -17.10 32.81
N PHE A 173 -16.14 -16.73 33.48
CA PHE A 173 -16.44 -15.35 33.82
C PHE A 173 -15.69 -14.95 35.10
N LEU A 174 -14.65 -14.13 34.94
CA LEU A 174 -13.80 -13.69 36.02
C LEU A 174 -14.38 -12.44 36.67
N THR A 175 -15.14 -12.62 37.76
CA THR A 175 -15.89 -11.56 38.44
C THR A 175 -15.01 -10.41 38.95
N ALA A 176 -13.75 -10.68 39.30
CA ALA A 176 -12.80 -9.68 39.79
C ALA A 176 -12.44 -8.62 38.73
N SER A 177 -12.46 -8.98 37.44
CA SER A 177 -12.16 -8.09 36.30
C SER A 177 -13.38 -7.80 35.42
N ASN A 178 -14.52 -8.45 35.70
CA ASN A 178 -15.74 -8.39 34.87
C ASN A 178 -15.48 -8.80 33.40
N THR A 179 -14.64 -9.83 33.20
CA THR A 179 -14.22 -10.32 31.88
C THR A 179 -14.59 -11.78 31.68
N LEU A 180 -15.04 -12.14 30.47
CA LEU A 180 -15.09 -13.53 30.03
C LEU A 180 -13.71 -13.94 29.52
N GLN A 181 -13.06 -14.88 30.22
CA GLN A 181 -11.79 -15.47 29.82
C GLN A 181 -12.05 -16.73 28.98
N VAL A 182 -11.39 -16.80 27.82
CA VAL A 182 -11.31 -18.02 27.00
C VAL A 182 -9.87 -18.51 27.00
N VAL A 183 -9.64 -19.76 27.41
CA VAL A 183 -8.34 -20.44 27.37
C VAL A 183 -8.30 -21.32 26.13
N GLY A 184 -7.68 -20.80 25.06
CA GLY A 184 -7.58 -21.48 23.76
C GLY A 184 -7.94 -20.57 22.60
N ALA A 185 -8.20 -21.15 21.44
CA ALA A 185 -8.65 -20.43 20.26
C ALA A 185 -10.18 -20.23 20.26
N ILE A 186 -10.64 -19.07 19.77
CA ILE A 186 -12.05 -18.82 19.48
C ILE A 186 -12.26 -19.05 17.98
N THR A 187 -12.97 -20.11 17.61
CA THR A 187 -13.43 -20.34 16.24
C THR A 187 -14.83 -19.78 16.08
N SER A 188 -14.96 -18.59 15.51
CA SER A 188 -16.25 -17.99 15.15
C SER A 188 -16.63 -18.31 13.72
N THR A 189 -17.90 -18.63 13.47
CA THR A 189 -18.47 -18.80 12.12
C THR A 189 -19.04 -17.50 11.53
N GLY A 190 -19.02 -16.41 12.30
CA GLY A 190 -19.36 -15.06 11.89
C GLY A 190 -18.41 -14.02 12.50
N ASP A 191 -18.73 -12.74 12.34
CA ASP A 191 -17.84 -11.64 12.73
C ASP A 191 -17.61 -11.57 14.25
N ILE A 192 -16.38 -11.24 14.65
CA ILE A 192 -16.03 -10.88 16.04
C ILE A 192 -15.98 -9.35 16.12
N THR A 193 -17.03 -8.75 16.66
CA THR A 193 -17.11 -7.29 16.84
C THR A 193 -16.55 -6.86 18.20
N ALA A 194 -15.50 -6.03 18.20
CA ALA A 194 -15.03 -5.33 19.39
C ALA A 194 -15.41 -3.84 19.30
N SER A 195 -16.09 -3.31 20.33
CA SER A 195 -16.53 -1.91 20.39
C SER A 195 -15.46 -0.92 20.84
N ALA A 196 -14.25 -1.41 21.15
CA ALA A 196 -13.10 -0.62 21.54
C ALA A 196 -11.86 -1.10 20.77
N ASN A 197 -10.91 -1.78 21.43
CA ASN A 197 -9.66 -2.23 20.82
C ASN A 197 -9.63 -3.77 20.73
N MET A 198 -9.08 -4.29 19.63
CA MET A 198 -8.58 -5.67 19.57
C MET A 198 -7.06 -5.65 19.80
N SER A 199 -6.59 -6.35 20.83
CA SER A 199 -5.16 -6.54 21.09
C SER A 199 -4.76 -7.96 20.71
N ALA A 200 -3.90 -8.09 19.71
CA ALA A 200 -3.36 -9.36 19.23
C ALA A 200 -1.86 -9.22 18.96
N SER A 201 -1.09 -10.28 19.19
CA SER A 201 0.33 -10.32 18.85
C SER A 201 0.59 -10.42 17.35
N ALA A 202 -0.39 -10.89 16.58
CA ALA A 202 -0.40 -10.92 15.12
C ALA A 202 -1.85 -10.93 14.61
N PHE A 203 -2.08 -10.29 13.46
CA PHE A 203 -3.31 -10.43 12.69
C PHE A 203 -3.04 -11.37 11.50
N PHE A 204 -3.78 -12.47 11.42
CA PHE A 204 -3.68 -13.43 10.31
C PHE A 204 -4.91 -13.29 9.41
N GLY A 205 -4.76 -12.54 8.32
CA GLY A 205 -5.79 -12.29 7.32
C GLY A 205 -5.21 -11.55 6.12
N ASP A 206 -6.03 -11.28 5.10
CA ASP A 206 -5.61 -10.54 3.90
C ASP A 206 -5.44 -9.03 4.15
N GLY A 207 -5.97 -8.52 5.27
CA GLY A 207 -5.90 -7.11 5.68
C GLY A 207 -6.76 -6.17 4.83
N SER A 208 -7.46 -6.65 3.80
CA SER A 208 -8.13 -5.83 2.78
C SER A 208 -9.23 -4.93 3.34
N ASN A 209 -9.85 -5.34 4.46
CA ASN A 209 -10.91 -4.61 5.16
C ASN A 209 -10.44 -3.90 6.44
N LEU A 210 -9.12 -3.88 6.73
CA LEU A 210 -8.57 -3.09 7.83
C LEU A 210 -8.54 -1.60 7.45
N THR A 211 -9.68 -0.96 7.63
CA THR A 211 -9.86 0.48 7.46
C THR A 211 -9.71 1.21 8.78
N GLY A 212 -9.36 2.50 8.75
CA GLY A 212 -9.25 3.30 9.98
C GLY A 212 -8.10 2.89 10.91
N ILE A 213 -7.01 2.31 10.39
CA ILE A 213 -5.75 2.20 11.13
C ILE A 213 -5.20 3.62 11.34
N THR A 214 -5.43 4.17 12.53
CA THR A 214 -5.08 5.56 12.90
C THR A 214 -3.78 5.69 13.70
N THR A 215 -3.05 4.59 13.92
CA THR A 215 -1.63 4.72 14.28
C THR A 215 -0.95 5.45 13.14
N ALA A 216 -0.36 6.62 13.42
CA ALA A 216 0.25 7.44 12.39
C ALA A 216 1.22 6.59 11.55
N PRO A 217 1.13 6.64 10.20
CA PRO A 217 2.20 6.10 9.36
C PRO A 217 3.52 6.75 9.78
N ALA A 218 4.64 6.05 9.57
CA ALA A 218 5.93 6.61 9.89
C ALA A 218 6.19 7.87 9.05
N GLY A 219 6.99 8.81 9.55
CA GLY A 219 7.35 10.02 8.82
C GLY A 219 6.20 11.03 8.66
N ALA A 220 6.32 11.88 7.63
CA ALA A 220 5.35 12.92 7.28
C ALA A 220 4.35 12.45 6.20
N ASN A 221 3.23 13.18 6.04
CA ASN A 221 2.11 12.83 5.15
C ASN A 221 2.46 12.51 3.68
N THR A 222 3.64 12.93 3.21
CA THR A 222 4.11 12.74 1.83
C THR A 222 5.25 11.71 1.71
N GLN A 223 5.72 11.13 2.81
CA GLN A 223 6.81 10.15 2.79
C GLN A 223 6.29 8.74 2.49
N ILE A 224 6.87 8.08 1.50
CA ILE A 224 6.47 6.74 1.12
C ILE A 224 6.88 5.75 2.21
N GLN A 225 5.92 4.90 2.61
CA GLN A 225 6.12 3.86 3.62
C GLN A 225 6.85 2.65 3.01
N PHE A 226 7.77 2.06 3.76
CA PHE A 226 8.50 0.87 3.37
C PHE A 226 8.76 -0.06 4.57
N ASN A 227 9.26 -1.27 4.29
CA ASN A 227 9.65 -2.23 5.31
C ASN A 227 11.16 -2.06 5.63
N ASN A 228 11.47 -1.51 6.81
CA ASN A 228 12.81 -1.40 7.34
C ASN A 228 13.07 -2.55 8.32
N ALA A 229 13.56 -3.69 7.82
CA ALA A 229 13.91 -4.87 8.61
C ALA A 229 12.80 -5.38 9.58
N GLY A 230 11.55 -5.28 9.17
CA GLY A 230 10.36 -5.66 9.95
C GLY A 230 9.62 -4.49 10.61
N VAL A 231 10.19 -3.28 10.59
CA VAL A 231 9.52 -2.04 11.01
C VAL A 231 8.82 -1.42 9.80
N PHE A 232 7.59 -0.94 9.99
CA PHE A 232 6.91 -0.08 9.02
C PHE A 232 7.45 1.34 9.20
N ASP A 233 8.23 1.80 8.24
CA ASP A 233 9.07 3.00 8.33
C ASP A 233 8.86 3.89 7.09
N ALA A 234 9.42 5.10 7.09
CA ALA A 234 9.25 6.06 5.99
C ALA A 234 10.53 6.85 5.71
N SER A 235 10.72 7.22 4.44
CA SER A 235 11.93 7.92 4.00
C SER A 235 11.64 9.39 3.71
N ALA A 236 12.42 10.28 4.33
CA ALA A 236 12.42 11.70 4.01
C ALA A 236 12.97 11.99 2.60
N ASP A 237 13.73 11.05 2.02
CA ASP A 237 14.35 11.16 0.70
C ASP A 237 13.52 10.51 -0.42
N LEU A 238 12.37 9.88 -0.09
CA LEU A 238 11.43 9.28 -1.04
C LEU A 238 10.01 9.80 -0.77
N VAL A 239 9.68 10.90 -1.45
CA VAL A 239 8.49 11.71 -1.16
C VAL A 239 7.55 11.72 -2.35
N PHE A 240 6.27 11.43 -2.12
CA PHE A 240 5.19 11.64 -3.06
C PHE A 240 4.13 12.54 -2.43
N ASP A 241 3.93 13.72 -3.00
CA ASP A 241 3.00 14.75 -2.49
C ASP A 241 1.57 14.66 -3.09
N GLY A 242 1.39 13.79 -4.10
CA GLY A 242 0.17 13.66 -4.88
C GLY A 242 0.37 13.99 -6.36
N ASP A 243 1.33 14.88 -6.66
CA ASP A 243 1.62 15.37 -8.01
C ASP A 243 2.99 14.87 -8.52
N ALA A 244 4.01 14.84 -7.65
CA ALA A 244 5.39 14.51 -8.00
C ALA A 244 6.03 13.49 -7.06
N LEU A 245 6.82 12.56 -7.63
CA LEU A 245 7.74 11.70 -6.90
C LEU A 245 9.11 12.38 -6.83
N THR A 246 9.51 12.83 -5.64
CA THR A 246 10.83 13.40 -5.37
C THR A 246 11.73 12.36 -4.73
N ILE A 247 12.93 12.19 -5.30
CA ILE A 247 13.98 11.33 -4.76
C ILE A 247 15.21 12.21 -4.52
N ALA A 248 15.70 12.28 -3.29
CA ALA A 248 16.83 13.16 -2.92
C ALA A 248 18.22 12.49 -3.14
N GLY A 249 18.24 11.20 -3.47
CA GLY A 249 19.45 10.44 -3.80
C GLY A 249 19.40 9.81 -5.20
N ASP A 250 20.38 8.96 -5.49
CA ASP A 250 20.55 8.36 -6.83
C ASP A 250 19.44 7.37 -7.21
N ILE A 251 19.01 7.41 -8.46
CA ILE A 251 18.09 6.43 -9.05
C ILE A 251 18.89 5.37 -9.82
N THR A 252 19.06 4.19 -9.22
CA THR A 252 19.67 3.04 -9.91
C THR A 252 18.61 2.22 -10.64
N ALA A 253 18.65 2.18 -11.97
CA ALA A 253 17.81 1.32 -12.80
C ALA A 253 18.63 0.17 -13.41
N SER A 254 18.11 -1.06 -13.36
CA SER A 254 18.71 -2.25 -13.98
C SER A 254 18.38 -2.42 -15.47
N ALA A 255 17.57 -1.51 -16.02
CA ALA A 255 17.11 -1.46 -17.40
C ALA A 255 17.04 0.01 -17.86
N ALA A 256 16.38 0.29 -18.98
CA ALA A 256 16.20 1.65 -19.47
C ALA A 256 15.27 2.48 -18.56
N VAL A 257 15.61 3.74 -18.34
CA VAL A 257 14.70 4.77 -17.81
C VAL A 257 13.96 5.39 -18.99
N SER A 258 12.64 5.45 -18.92
CA SER A 258 11.80 6.14 -19.91
C SER A 258 11.18 7.38 -19.27
N ALA A 259 11.42 8.54 -19.87
CA ALA A 259 10.87 9.82 -19.47
C ALA A 259 10.48 10.64 -20.70
N SER A 260 9.49 11.52 -20.56
CA SER A 260 9.13 12.51 -21.61
C SER A 260 10.18 13.61 -21.75
N SER A 261 10.94 13.89 -20.68
CA SER A 261 12.09 14.78 -20.67
C SER A 261 13.03 14.40 -19.53
N PHE A 262 14.33 14.63 -19.73
CA PHE A 262 15.34 14.58 -18.67
C PHE A 262 15.80 16.02 -18.39
N HIS A 263 15.52 16.51 -17.18
CA HIS A 263 15.92 17.85 -16.75
C HIS A 263 17.19 17.76 -15.89
N GLY A 264 18.26 18.42 -16.33
CA GLY A 264 19.57 18.44 -15.67
C GLY A 264 20.61 19.12 -16.57
N ASP A 265 21.86 19.17 -16.12
CA ASP A 265 22.98 19.66 -16.97
C ASP A 265 23.48 18.59 -17.97
N GLY A 266 23.10 17.33 -17.77
CA GLY A 266 23.46 16.21 -18.63
C GLY A 266 24.94 15.78 -18.54
N SER A 267 25.73 16.34 -17.61
CA SER A 267 27.18 16.12 -17.53
C SER A 267 27.55 14.65 -17.33
N ASP A 268 26.76 13.93 -16.54
CA ASP A 268 26.96 12.52 -16.21
C ASP A 268 26.22 11.54 -17.14
N LEU A 269 25.55 12.04 -18.20
CA LEU A 269 24.90 11.20 -19.22
C LEU A 269 25.94 10.55 -20.15
N THR A 270 26.60 9.52 -19.63
CA THR A 270 27.56 8.68 -20.36
C THR A 270 26.87 7.49 -21.03
N GLY A 271 27.52 6.88 -22.02
CA GLY A 271 27.00 5.65 -22.65
C GLY A 271 25.74 5.83 -23.51
N ILE A 272 25.44 7.06 -23.96
CA ILE A 272 24.42 7.33 -24.99
C ILE A 272 24.86 6.61 -26.29
N THR A 273 24.32 5.42 -26.50
CA THR A 273 24.71 4.48 -27.57
C THR A 273 23.73 4.47 -28.74
N THR A 274 22.59 5.14 -28.61
CA THR A 274 21.75 5.53 -29.76
C THR A 274 22.54 6.47 -30.66
N SER A 275 22.42 6.33 -31.98
CA SER A 275 23.01 7.29 -32.91
C SER A 275 22.66 8.71 -32.51
N ALA A 276 23.67 9.55 -32.33
CA ALA A 276 23.49 10.99 -32.37
C ALA A 276 22.77 11.33 -33.69
N ALA A 277 21.89 12.33 -33.68
CA ALA A 277 20.93 12.54 -34.75
C ALA A 277 21.62 12.75 -36.11
N GLY A 278 20.94 12.36 -37.19
CA GLY A 278 21.51 12.40 -38.53
C GLY A 278 22.36 11.17 -38.90
N ALA A 279 23.16 11.31 -39.94
CA ALA A 279 23.97 10.21 -40.49
C ALA A 279 25.36 10.13 -39.84
N ASN A 280 25.99 8.95 -39.91
CA ASN A 280 27.40 8.81 -39.54
C ASN A 280 28.26 9.87 -40.26
N THR A 281 29.24 10.44 -39.56
CA THR A 281 30.03 11.64 -39.92
C THR A 281 29.36 13.02 -39.73
N GLN A 282 28.05 13.14 -39.48
CA GLN A 282 27.44 14.46 -39.29
C GLN A 282 27.76 15.04 -37.89
N ILE A 283 28.28 16.27 -37.85
CA ILE A 283 28.53 16.98 -36.60
C ILE A 283 27.18 17.45 -36.02
N GLN A 284 27.01 17.24 -34.71
CA GLN A 284 25.80 17.60 -33.99
C GLN A 284 25.72 19.11 -33.73
N PHE A 285 24.52 19.67 -33.82
CA PHE A 285 24.22 21.07 -33.54
C PHE A 285 22.78 21.23 -33.02
N ASN A 286 22.49 22.37 -32.38
CA ASN A 286 21.12 22.74 -32.05
C ASN A 286 20.52 23.52 -33.24
N SER A 287 19.38 23.04 -33.75
CA SER A 287 18.57 23.70 -34.78
C SER A 287 17.16 23.96 -34.24
N SER A 288 16.94 25.13 -33.62
CA SER A 288 15.63 25.50 -33.03
C SER A 288 15.15 24.46 -32.01
N ASP A 289 16.03 24.12 -31.07
CA ASP A 289 15.84 23.16 -29.98
C ASP A 289 15.82 21.68 -30.39
N ASP A 290 16.01 21.35 -31.67
CA ASP A 290 16.33 19.99 -32.12
C ASP A 290 17.85 19.76 -32.08
N PHE A 291 18.30 18.69 -31.42
CA PHE A 291 19.71 18.27 -31.42
C PHE A 291 19.94 17.36 -32.63
N ALA A 292 20.32 17.98 -33.75
CA ALA A 292 20.36 17.39 -35.08
C ALA A 292 21.79 17.19 -35.59
N GLY A 293 21.99 16.26 -36.53
CA GLY A 293 23.22 16.15 -37.32
C GLY A 293 23.18 17.05 -38.55
N SER A 294 24.25 17.81 -38.80
CA SER A 294 24.34 18.69 -39.96
C SER A 294 24.75 17.93 -41.22
N SER A 295 23.90 17.93 -42.24
CA SER A 295 24.27 17.44 -43.58
C SER A 295 25.30 18.32 -44.29
N ASN A 296 25.48 19.55 -43.83
CA ASN A 296 26.38 20.55 -44.42
C ASN A 296 27.66 20.77 -43.60
N LEU A 297 27.83 20.06 -42.48
CA LEU A 297 29.02 20.09 -41.63
C LEU A 297 29.32 18.66 -41.15
N THR A 298 30.23 17.99 -41.84
CA THR A 298 30.57 16.58 -41.58
C THR A 298 32.04 16.43 -41.20
N PHE A 299 32.34 15.42 -40.37
CA PHE A 299 33.68 14.99 -40.00
C PHE A 299 33.80 13.47 -40.18
N ASP A 300 34.66 13.03 -41.11
CA ASP A 300 34.86 11.62 -41.46
C ASP A 300 35.91 10.90 -40.58
N GLY A 301 36.44 11.57 -39.56
CA GLY A 301 37.58 11.13 -38.77
C GLY A 301 38.91 11.75 -39.19
N THR A 302 38.97 12.41 -40.36
CA THR A 302 40.17 13.05 -40.93
C THR A 302 39.91 14.50 -41.35
N THR A 303 38.79 14.77 -42.02
CA THR A 303 38.48 16.04 -42.69
C THR A 303 37.15 16.60 -42.17
N VAL A 304 37.12 17.89 -41.84
CA VAL A 304 35.85 18.63 -41.66
C VAL A 304 35.45 19.19 -43.03
N ALA A 305 34.33 18.72 -43.58
CA ALA A 305 33.77 19.20 -44.84
C ALA A 305 32.58 20.12 -44.60
N ILE A 306 32.53 21.22 -45.37
CA ILE A 306 31.43 22.18 -45.35
C ILE A 306 30.85 22.27 -46.77
N THR A 307 29.58 21.91 -46.93
CA THR A 307 28.91 21.83 -48.25
C THR A 307 28.27 23.16 -48.67
N GLY A 308 28.80 24.27 -48.17
CA GLY A 308 28.33 25.64 -48.36
C GLY A 308 29.38 26.65 -47.89
N ASP A 309 28.98 27.90 -47.65
CA ASP A 309 29.92 28.98 -47.35
C ASP A 309 30.51 28.89 -45.93
N LEU A 310 31.83 29.09 -45.82
CA LEU A 310 32.54 29.31 -44.55
C LEU A 310 32.75 30.81 -44.32
N SER A 311 31.98 31.40 -43.39
CA SER A 311 32.20 32.77 -42.94
C SER A 311 33.11 32.79 -41.71
N ALA A 312 34.36 33.23 -41.89
CA ALA A 312 35.33 33.42 -40.81
C ALA A 312 35.55 34.92 -40.55
N SER A 313 35.30 35.38 -39.33
CA SER A 313 35.29 36.80 -38.97
C SER A 313 36.65 37.40 -38.56
N ILE A 314 37.71 36.59 -38.52
CA ILE A 314 39.06 37.02 -38.11
C ILE A 314 40.08 36.65 -39.20
N ASN A 315 40.63 35.44 -39.16
CA ASN A 315 41.64 34.95 -40.10
C ASN A 315 41.37 33.47 -40.41
N VAL A 316 41.66 33.05 -41.64
CA VAL A 316 41.73 31.63 -42.02
C VAL A 316 43.20 31.25 -42.17
N SER A 317 43.65 30.25 -41.42
CA SER A 317 44.99 29.65 -41.58
C SER A 317 44.84 28.30 -42.25
N ALA A 318 45.38 28.17 -43.46
CA ALA A 318 45.38 26.94 -44.24
C ALA A 318 46.73 26.76 -44.94
N SER A 319 47.23 25.53 -45.04
CA SER A 319 48.47 25.22 -45.75
C SER A 319 48.38 25.46 -47.27
N SER A 320 47.16 25.46 -47.81
CA SER A 320 46.85 25.72 -49.22
C SER A 320 45.40 26.19 -49.35
N PHE A 321 45.14 27.12 -50.26
CA PHE A 321 43.79 27.45 -50.70
C PHE A 321 43.55 26.81 -52.07
N TYR A 322 42.49 26.01 -52.20
CA TYR A 322 42.13 25.33 -53.44
C TYR A 322 40.86 25.96 -54.03
N GLY A 323 40.99 26.61 -55.18
CA GLY A 323 39.91 27.31 -55.87
C GLY A 323 40.45 28.09 -57.08
N ASP A 324 39.59 28.82 -57.78
CA ASP A 324 39.99 29.70 -58.88
C ASP A 324 40.59 31.04 -58.41
N GLY A 325 40.41 31.37 -57.12
CA GLY A 325 40.87 32.61 -56.49
C GLY A 325 40.14 33.87 -56.95
N SER A 326 39.17 33.78 -57.87
CA SER A 326 38.58 34.94 -58.57
C SER A 326 37.82 35.88 -57.65
N SER A 327 37.31 35.35 -56.54
CA SER A 327 36.54 36.09 -55.52
C SER A 327 37.38 36.45 -54.28
N LEU A 328 38.69 36.15 -54.26
CA LEU A 328 39.57 36.61 -53.19
C LEU A 328 39.83 38.11 -53.35
N THR A 329 39.19 38.90 -52.50
CA THR A 329 39.31 40.36 -52.47
C THR A 329 39.83 40.80 -51.10
N GLY A 330 40.39 42.01 -51.01
CA GLY A 330 40.93 42.52 -49.74
C GLY A 330 42.16 41.79 -49.22
N ILE A 331 42.92 41.10 -50.08
CA ILE A 331 44.28 40.63 -49.75
C ILE A 331 45.16 41.88 -49.56
N THR A 332 45.39 42.27 -48.30
CA THR A 332 46.12 43.51 -47.93
C THR A 332 47.61 43.30 -47.69
N THR A 333 48.11 42.06 -47.75
CA THR A 333 49.56 41.84 -47.90
C THR A 333 49.98 42.46 -49.22
N SER A 334 50.95 43.38 -49.19
CA SER A 334 51.41 44.04 -50.40
C SER A 334 51.76 42.99 -51.46
N PRO A 335 51.30 43.14 -52.72
CA PRO A 335 51.88 42.38 -53.82
C PRO A 335 53.40 42.61 -53.83
N ALA A 336 54.14 41.68 -54.43
CA ALA A 336 55.59 41.82 -54.51
C ALA A 336 55.96 43.08 -55.29
N GLY A 337 57.11 43.68 -54.99
CA GLY A 337 57.56 44.88 -55.67
C GLY A 337 56.76 46.15 -55.37
N ALA A 338 56.89 47.15 -56.25
CA ALA A 338 56.25 48.46 -56.11
C ALA A 338 54.84 48.51 -56.73
N ASN A 339 54.08 49.55 -56.40
CA ASN A 339 52.69 49.78 -56.86
C ASN A 339 52.50 49.93 -58.38
N THR A 340 53.58 49.94 -59.15
CA THR A 340 53.60 50.01 -60.62
C THR A 340 54.23 48.77 -61.26
N GLN A 341 54.63 47.73 -60.51
CA GLN A 341 55.32 46.55 -61.08
C GLN A 341 54.33 45.42 -61.39
N ILE A 342 54.46 44.83 -62.58
CA ILE A 342 53.61 43.71 -62.99
C ILE A 342 53.98 42.45 -62.19
N GLN A 343 52.97 41.85 -61.57
CA GLN A 343 53.09 40.60 -60.82
C GLN A 343 53.17 39.40 -61.76
N PHE A 344 54.03 38.44 -61.46
CA PHE A 344 54.16 37.20 -62.20
C PHE A 344 54.48 36.02 -61.25
N ASN A 345 54.33 34.80 -61.77
CA ASN A 345 54.75 33.60 -61.06
C ASN A 345 56.24 33.35 -61.33
N ASN A 346 57.08 33.50 -60.31
CA ASN A 346 58.50 33.16 -60.36
C ASN A 346 58.72 31.80 -59.70
N ALA A 347 58.62 30.73 -60.49
CA ALA A 347 58.86 29.34 -60.07
C ALA A 347 58.04 28.88 -58.83
N GLY A 348 56.85 29.46 -58.61
CA GLY A 348 55.97 29.17 -57.48
C GLY A 348 55.80 30.32 -56.49
N GLU A 349 56.68 31.32 -56.50
CA GLU A 349 56.52 32.54 -55.72
C GLU A 349 55.72 33.60 -56.49
N PHE A 350 54.95 34.41 -55.75
CA PHE A 350 54.26 35.58 -56.30
C PHE A 350 55.23 36.76 -56.23
N ASP A 351 55.82 37.08 -57.37
CA ASP A 351 56.98 37.99 -57.49
C ASP A 351 56.69 39.11 -58.49
N ALA A 352 57.52 40.13 -58.52
CA ALA A 352 57.36 41.29 -59.39
C ALA A 352 58.71 41.77 -59.94
N SER A 353 58.72 42.12 -61.22
CA SER A 353 59.96 42.53 -61.87
C SER A 353 60.14 44.03 -61.70
N ALA A 354 61.23 44.42 -61.04
CA ALA A 354 61.64 45.81 -60.92
C ALA A 354 61.86 46.49 -62.29
N ASP A 355 62.17 45.70 -63.32
CA ASP A 355 62.39 46.15 -64.69
C ASP A 355 61.08 46.19 -65.53
N LEU A 356 59.98 45.59 -65.06
CA LEU A 356 58.68 45.57 -65.73
C LEU A 356 57.66 46.46 -65.02
N VAL A 357 57.88 47.76 -65.15
CA VAL A 357 57.04 48.83 -64.60
C VAL A 357 55.94 49.23 -65.59
N PHE A 358 54.70 49.17 -65.14
CA PHE A 358 53.50 49.66 -65.83
C PHE A 358 52.90 50.85 -65.08
N ASP A 359 53.05 52.04 -65.67
CA ASP A 359 52.49 53.31 -65.21
C ASP A 359 51.75 53.94 -66.41
N GLY A 360 50.48 53.60 -66.60
CA GLY A 360 49.85 53.63 -67.93
C GLY A 360 48.54 54.44 -68.06
N ASP A 361 48.28 54.90 -69.28
CA ASP A 361 46.92 55.04 -69.86
C ASP A 361 46.64 54.02 -70.99
N GLY A 362 47.62 53.18 -71.33
CA GLY A 362 47.45 51.89 -71.99
C GLY A 362 47.28 51.92 -73.50
N SER A 363 46.19 52.51 -73.99
CA SER A 363 45.45 52.05 -75.18
C SER A 363 46.23 51.33 -76.32
N ASN A 364 46.44 50.00 -76.36
CA ASN A 364 46.27 48.94 -75.35
C ASN A 364 47.23 47.72 -75.60
N LEU A 365 48.56 47.79 -75.65
CA LEU A 365 49.49 48.89 -75.95
C LEU A 365 50.22 48.47 -77.24
N THR A 366 49.89 49.03 -78.41
CA THR A 366 50.22 48.34 -79.69
C THR A 366 51.72 48.37 -80.04
N GLY A 367 52.38 47.20 -79.97
CA GLY A 367 53.64 46.87 -80.63
C GLY A 367 54.83 47.78 -80.33
N VAL A 368 55.53 47.56 -79.20
CA VAL A 368 56.56 48.48 -78.69
C VAL A 368 57.83 47.70 -78.30
N THR A 369 58.96 47.73 -79.00
CA THR A 369 59.31 48.37 -80.28
C THR A 369 60.08 47.35 -81.13
N ALA A 370 59.67 47.12 -82.39
CA ALA A 370 60.57 46.47 -83.35
C ALA A 370 61.54 47.52 -83.90
N SER A 371 62.81 47.45 -83.50
CA SER A 371 63.84 48.46 -83.81
C SER A 371 64.31 48.44 -85.27
N ALA A 372 63.43 48.73 -86.23
CA ALA A 372 63.72 49.27 -87.57
C ALA A 372 62.44 49.45 -88.41
N VAL A 373 61.92 50.68 -88.53
CA VAL A 373 61.10 51.07 -89.71
C VAL A 373 61.52 52.48 -90.13
N ASN A 374 62.26 52.53 -91.23
CA ASN A 374 62.93 53.72 -91.74
C ASN A 374 61.92 54.76 -92.26
N VAL A 375 62.02 55.99 -91.78
CA VAL A 375 61.59 57.16 -92.57
C VAL A 375 62.74 57.46 -93.53
N ALA A 376 62.46 57.65 -94.83
CA ALA A 376 63.52 57.95 -95.79
C ALA A 376 63.86 59.44 -95.75
N ASP A 377 65.09 59.77 -95.38
CA ASP A 377 65.52 61.16 -95.15
C ASP A 377 66.09 61.80 -96.43
N GLY A 378 65.48 62.92 -96.83
CA GLY A 378 65.98 63.74 -97.94
C GLY A 378 64.96 64.79 -98.44
N PRO A 379 65.41 65.79 -99.23
CA PRO A 379 64.51 66.79 -99.82
C PRO A 379 63.52 66.18 -100.83
N ILE A 380 62.31 66.74 -100.90
CA ILE A 380 61.28 66.35 -101.88
C ILE A 380 61.83 66.51 -103.30
N GLY A 381 61.75 65.44 -104.11
CA GLY A 381 62.24 65.43 -105.51
C GLY A 381 63.72 65.09 -105.68
N SER A 382 64.45 64.78 -104.60
CA SER A 382 65.80 64.21 -104.70
C SER A 382 65.79 62.79 -105.25
N LEU A 383 66.81 62.43 -106.04
CA LEU A 383 67.02 61.04 -106.44
C LEU A 383 67.68 60.28 -105.28
N GLN A 384 67.03 59.21 -104.81
CA GLN A 384 67.51 58.40 -103.70
C GLN A 384 68.47 57.33 -104.17
N PHE A 385 69.62 57.21 -103.50
CA PHE A 385 70.61 56.19 -103.78
C PHE A 385 70.75 55.25 -102.58
N ARG A 386 70.81 53.95 -102.86
CA ARG A 386 71.21 52.95 -101.88
C ARG A 386 72.73 52.89 -101.87
N VAL A 387 73.34 53.52 -100.86
CA VAL A 387 74.73 53.28 -100.50
C VAL A 387 74.72 52.24 -99.37
N ASP A 388 75.60 51.24 -99.48
CA ASP A 388 75.95 50.22 -98.48
C ASP A 388 75.31 48.82 -98.52
N THR A 389 76.21 47.87 -98.23
CA THR A 389 75.97 46.49 -97.78
C THR A 389 77.00 46.16 -96.68
N PRO A 390 76.60 45.63 -95.50
CA PRO A 390 75.24 45.34 -95.06
C PRO A 390 74.45 46.60 -94.69
N VAL A 391 73.13 46.46 -94.50
CA VAL A 391 72.22 47.58 -94.20
C VAL A 391 72.30 48.00 -92.73
N SER A 392 72.64 49.27 -92.48
CA SER A 392 72.71 49.85 -91.13
C SER A 392 72.30 51.34 -91.04
N GLY A 393 71.66 51.91 -92.07
CA GLY A 393 71.24 53.31 -92.11
C GLY A 393 70.20 53.58 -93.20
N GLU A 394 69.58 54.77 -93.17
CA GLU A 394 68.43 55.16 -93.98
C GLU A 394 68.72 55.26 -95.50
N ILE A 395 67.67 55.22 -96.30
CA ILE A 395 67.74 55.59 -97.73
C ILE A 395 67.86 57.12 -97.81
N SER A 396 69.02 57.61 -98.22
CA SER A 396 69.31 59.05 -98.30
C SER A 396 69.16 59.62 -99.72
N GLY A 397 68.62 60.84 -99.81
CA GLY A 397 68.47 61.60 -101.06
C GLY A 397 69.62 62.59 -101.30
N SER A 398 70.07 62.74 -102.55
CA SER A 398 71.14 63.69 -102.91
C SER A 398 70.61 65.12 -103.12
N SER A 399 71.29 66.12 -102.54
CA SER A 399 71.07 67.54 -102.83
C SER A 399 71.61 67.98 -104.19
N ASN A 400 72.53 67.22 -104.78
CA ASN A 400 73.27 67.65 -105.98
C ASN A 400 72.62 67.16 -107.28
N VAL A 401 71.64 66.25 -107.18
CA VAL A 401 70.82 65.74 -108.29
C VAL A 401 69.35 65.82 -107.88
N LEU A 402 68.74 66.97 -108.20
CA LEU A 402 67.36 67.30 -107.84
C LEU A 402 66.49 67.30 -109.11
N TYR A 403 65.39 66.54 -109.08
CA TYR A 403 64.34 66.67 -110.08
C TYR A 403 63.27 67.65 -109.60
N ASN A 404 63.22 68.82 -110.22
CA ASN A 404 62.21 69.82 -109.92
C ASN A 404 60.92 69.51 -110.70
N SER A 405 59.98 68.87 -110.02
CA SER A 405 58.67 68.49 -110.57
C SER A 405 57.75 69.66 -110.92
N ALA A 406 58.04 70.88 -110.45
CA ALA A 406 57.25 72.07 -110.78
C ALA A 406 57.59 72.66 -112.16
N ASN A 407 58.75 72.32 -112.74
CA ASN A 407 59.19 72.80 -114.06
C ASN A 407 59.82 71.72 -114.95
N ASN A 408 59.70 70.44 -114.57
CA ASN A 408 60.28 69.27 -115.24
C ASN A 408 61.79 69.36 -115.52
N SER A 409 62.54 70.10 -114.70
CA SER A 409 63.99 70.26 -114.85
C SER A 409 64.77 69.30 -113.96
N LEU A 410 65.79 68.64 -114.52
CA LEU A 410 66.82 67.95 -113.76
C LEU A 410 67.99 68.90 -113.54
N THR A 411 68.28 69.23 -112.28
CA THR A 411 69.47 70.01 -111.91
C THR A 411 70.57 69.06 -111.45
N VAL A 412 71.75 69.19 -112.05
CA VAL A 412 72.98 68.48 -111.66
C VAL A 412 74.03 69.53 -111.33
N ASP A 413 74.25 69.77 -110.03
CA ASP A 413 74.99 70.96 -109.56
C ASP A 413 76.52 70.77 -109.51
N ALA A 414 77.03 69.63 -110.00
CA ALA A 414 78.46 69.38 -110.23
C ALA A 414 78.70 68.19 -111.18
N GLY A 415 79.87 68.16 -111.86
CA GLY A 415 80.49 66.91 -112.31
C GLY A 415 80.06 66.31 -113.66
N LEU A 416 79.41 67.05 -114.57
CA LEU A 416 79.09 66.54 -115.90
C LEU A 416 80.33 66.53 -116.83
N ILE A 417 81.07 65.42 -116.84
CA ILE A 417 82.25 65.24 -117.71
C ILE A 417 81.83 64.78 -119.11
N HIS A 418 82.36 65.42 -120.15
CA HIS A 418 82.06 65.12 -121.55
C HIS A 418 83.26 65.38 -122.49
N ASN A 419 83.45 64.53 -123.51
CA ASN A 419 84.54 64.68 -124.48
C ASN A 419 84.30 65.88 -125.41
N ARG A 420 85.32 66.69 -125.65
CA ARG A 420 85.25 67.91 -126.50
C ARG A 420 85.91 67.71 -127.86
N THR A 421 85.40 68.41 -128.87
CA THR A 421 86.04 68.55 -130.20
C THR A 421 86.39 70.01 -130.44
N THR A 422 87.64 70.30 -130.81
CA THR A 422 88.12 71.68 -131.01
C THR A 422 87.64 72.26 -132.34
N VAL A 423 87.07 73.47 -132.32
CA VAL A 423 86.62 74.21 -133.51
C VAL A 423 87.59 75.36 -133.77
N VAL A 424 88.22 75.38 -134.96
CA VAL A 424 89.37 76.26 -135.24
C VAL A 424 89.01 77.54 -136.01
N THR A 425 87.90 77.57 -136.74
CA THR A 425 87.32 78.81 -137.29
C THR A 425 85.80 78.78 -137.19
N THR A 426 85.24 79.94 -136.80
CA THR A 426 83.81 80.28 -136.56
C THR A 426 82.75 79.31 -137.08
N TYR A 427 81.96 78.75 -136.16
CA TYR A 427 80.76 77.97 -136.46
C TYR A 427 79.50 78.77 -136.06
N THR A 428 78.53 78.89 -136.96
CA THR A 428 77.21 79.48 -136.65
C THR A 428 76.22 78.36 -136.37
N ALA A 429 75.62 78.35 -135.18
CA ALA A 429 74.68 77.31 -134.76
C ALA A 429 73.33 77.39 -135.52
N SER A 430 72.66 76.25 -135.66
CA SER A 430 71.30 76.14 -136.22
C SER A 430 70.33 75.56 -135.18
N ALA A 431 69.03 75.77 -135.39
CA ALA A 431 67.97 75.60 -134.38
C ALA A 431 67.74 74.16 -133.84
N ALA A 432 68.45 73.14 -134.35
CA ALA A 432 68.38 71.76 -133.88
C ALA A 432 69.54 71.36 -132.95
N ASN A 433 70.60 72.19 -132.84
CA ASN A 433 71.84 71.82 -132.15
C ASN A 433 72.05 72.69 -130.91
N TYR A 434 71.89 72.11 -129.72
CA TYR A 434 72.32 72.72 -128.46
C TYR A 434 73.84 72.55 -128.29
N LEU A 435 74.61 73.60 -128.56
CA LEU A 435 76.04 73.64 -128.22
C LEU A 435 76.23 74.15 -126.78
N LEU A 436 76.83 73.32 -125.94
CA LEU A 436 77.27 73.72 -124.60
C LEU A 436 78.55 74.57 -124.71
N GLY A 437 78.37 75.88 -124.87
CA GLY A 437 79.46 76.85 -124.88
C GLY A 437 79.98 77.12 -123.47
N VAL A 438 81.20 76.70 -123.17
CA VAL A 438 81.91 77.06 -121.93
C VAL A 438 82.67 78.37 -122.12
N THR A 439 82.49 79.32 -121.20
CA THR A 439 82.89 80.73 -121.35
C THR A 439 84.34 81.06 -120.97
N GLY A 440 85.16 80.04 -120.70
CA GLY A 440 86.57 80.20 -120.37
C GLY A 440 87.27 78.85 -120.17
N VAL A 441 88.58 78.88 -119.97
CA VAL A 441 89.39 77.70 -119.66
C VAL A 441 89.90 77.80 -118.21
N PRO A 442 89.25 77.15 -117.24
CA PRO A 442 89.93 76.71 -116.02
C PRO A 442 90.96 75.63 -116.39
N THR A 443 92.16 75.71 -115.81
CA THR A 443 93.29 74.84 -116.18
C THR A 443 93.40 73.55 -115.36
N GLU A 444 92.64 73.41 -114.28
CA GLU A 444 92.42 72.18 -113.47
C GLU A 444 90.96 72.27 -112.90
N ILE A 445 90.29 71.28 -112.30
CA ILE A 445 90.69 70.11 -111.48
C ILE A 445 89.69 68.94 -111.69
N LEU A 446 90.22 67.70 -111.68
CA LEU A 446 89.61 66.35 -111.48
C LEU A 446 88.18 66.07 -112.00
#